data_AF-A0A2W0A1B1-F1
#
_entry.id   AF-A0A2W0A1B1-F1
#
_cell.length_a   1.000
_cell.length_b   1.000
_cell.length_c   1.000
_cell.angle_alpha   90.00
_cell.angle_beta   90.00
_cell.angle_gamma   90.00
#
_symmetry.space_group_name_H-M   'P 1'
#
loop_
_entity.id
_entity.type
_entity.pdbx_description
1 polymer ?
#
loop_
_entity_poly.entity_id
_entity_poly.type
_entity_poly.pdbx_seq_one_letter_code
_entity_poly.pdbx_strand_id
1 'polypeptide(L)'
;DNCSISPTTINSFHFTFSRRAEFRGVDTRDIGPGTLGIQTSPTIPNYIQVQLPNDFNIGCGTCTPAHISINTFQTADDFDIVRGKHQISFGADIIRTQNNTNIGYLENGSFLFGGQQTGDPMADFMLGLMTNGTPSAFGGGRLPRNHSRLLRTGYLPRHPYAYHQRRSALGAHALSHRLVPSRQRL
;
A
#
# COMPACT_ATOMS: atom_id res chain seq x y z
N ASP A 1 -15.49 23.06 -7.48
CA ASP A 1 -16.32 24.23 -7.83
C ASP A 1 -16.30 24.48 -9.32
N ASN A 2 -17.37 25.06 -9.85
CA ASN A 2 -17.45 25.43 -11.26
C ASN A 2 -17.69 26.94 -11.39
N CYS A 3 -16.82 27.62 -12.12
CA CYS A 3 -16.83 29.07 -12.29
C CYS A 3 -16.99 29.45 -13.76
N SER A 4 -17.94 30.35 -14.03
CA SER A 4 -18.11 30.96 -15.36
C SER A 4 -17.25 32.22 -15.44
N ILE A 5 -16.05 32.11 -16.01
CA ILE A 5 -15.12 33.24 -16.18
C ILE A 5 -15.67 34.21 -17.23
N SER A 6 -16.36 33.68 -18.24
CA SER A 6 -17.15 34.43 -19.23
C SER A 6 -18.31 33.55 -19.70
N PRO A 7 -19.32 34.07 -20.43
CA PRO A 7 -20.42 33.26 -20.96
C PRO A 7 -19.97 32.09 -21.84
N THR A 8 -18.72 32.10 -22.30
CA THR A 8 -18.16 31.10 -23.20
C THR A 8 -16.90 30.44 -22.65
N THR A 9 -16.58 30.65 -21.37
CA THR A 9 -15.43 30.03 -20.71
C THR A 9 -15.82 29.57 -19.32
N ILE A 10 -15.73 28.26 -19.13
CA ILE A 10 -16.05 27.58 -17.88
C ILE A 10 -14.75 26.98 -17.34
N ASN A 11 -14.52 27.17 -16.04
CA ASN A 11 -13.42 26.55 -15.32
C ASN A 11 -13.98 25.71 -14.17
N SER A 12 -13.52 24.47 -14.07
CA SER A 12 -13.88 23.55 -13.00
C SER A 12 -12.63 23.18 -12.20
N PHE A 13 -12.60 23.61 -10.94
CA PHE A 13 -11.52 23.33 -10.02
C PHE A 13 -11.93 22.28 -8.98
N HIS A 14 -11.09 21.28 -8.78
CA HIS A 14 -11.30 20.21 -7.81
C HIS A 14 -10.09 20.07 -6.90
N PHE A 15 -10.34 20.10 -5.59
CA PHE A 15 -9.36 19.74 -4.59
C PHE A 15 -9.89 18.58 -3.74
N THR A 16 -9.09 17.53 -3.60
CA THR A 16 -9.40 16.40 -2.74
C THR A 16 -8.26 16.19 -1.77
N PHE A 17 -8.60 16.07 -0.49
CA PHE A 17 -7.69 15.61 0.55
C PHE A 17 -8.26 14.34 1.16
N SER A 18 -7.43 13.30 1.28
CA SER A 18 -7.76 12.11 2.05
C SER A 18 -6.62 11.70 2.95
N ARG A 19 -6.98 11.19 4.13
CA ARG A 19 -6.03 10.61 5.08
C ARG A 19 -6.45 9.19 5.43
N ARG A 20 -5.52 8.25 5.28
CA ARG A 20 -5.64 6.89 5.79
C ARG A 20 -4.73 6.76 7.01
N ALA A 21 -5.30 6.56 8.19
CA ALA A 21 -4.57 6.25 9.40
C ALA A 21 -4.85 4.81 9.82
N GLU A 22 -3.80 4.06 10.14
CA GLU A 22 -3.90 2.69 10.61
C GLU A 22 -2.95 2.53 11.79
N PHE A 23 -3.50 1.99 12.88
CA PHE A 23 -2.79 1.74 14.12
C PHE A 23 -2.99 0.27 14.47
N ARG A 24 -1.89 -0.48 14.50
CA ARG A 24 -1.86 -1.87 14.94
C ARG A 24 -1.01 -1.95 16.18
N GLY A 25 -1.49 -2.68 17.18
CA GLY A 25 -0.78 -2.97 18.42
C GLY A 25 -0.69 -4.47 18.65
N VAL A 26 0.08 -4.85 19.65
CA VAL A 26 0.15 -6.22 20.17
C VAL A 26 -0.90 -6.42 21.25
N ASP A 27 -1.44 -7.64 21.40
CA ASP A 27 -2.23 -7.96 22.59
C ASP A 27 -1.27 -8.10 23.77
N THR A 28 -1.61 -7.49 24.90
CA THR A 28 -0.84 -7.63 26.15
C THR A 28 -0.82 -9.07 26.70
N ARG A 29 -1.72 -9.93 26.21
CA ARG A 29 -1.77 -11.37 26.56
C ARG A 29 -0.93 -12.24 25.63
N ASP A 30 -0.37 -11.69 24.56
CA ASP A 30 0.48 -12.44 23.66
C ASP A 30 1.84 -12.77 24.31
N ILE A 31 2.41 -13.87 23.87
CA ILE A 31 3.72 -14.34 24.33
C ILE A 31 4.85 -13.62 23.59
N GLY A 32 5.98 -13.45 24.27
CA GLY A 32 7.22 -12.93 23.69
C GLY A 32 8.37 -13.94 23.76
N PRO A 33 9.54 -13.63 23.20
CA PRO A 33 10.72 -14.50 23.31
C PRO A 33 11.11 -14.77 24.77
N GLY A 34 11.05 -13.74 25.62
CA GLY A 34 11.38 -13.85 27.04
C GLY A 34 10.45 -14.77 27.84
N THR A 35 9.17 -14.88 27.47
CA THR A 35 8.23 -15.82 28.15
C THR A 35 8.53 -17.28 27.82
N LEU A 36 9.24 -17.53 26.71
CA LEU A 36 9.68 -18.87 26.30
C LEU A 36 11.11 -19.18 26.75
N GLY A 37 11.74 -18.32 27.56
CA GLY A 37 13.12 -18.49 28.01
C GLY A 37 14.16 -18.27 26.90
N ILE A 38 13.77 -17.73 25.75
CA ILE A 38 14.69 -17.37 24.67
C ILE A 38 15.46 -16.14 25.13
N GLN A 39 16.78 -16.26 25.30
CA GLN A 39 17.67 -15.18 25.71
C GLN A 39 17.91 -14.21 24.55
N THR A 40 16.89 -13.44 24.20
CA THR A 40 16.98 -12.31 23.26
C THR A 40 16.52 -11.04 23.97
N SER A 41 16.98 -9.89 23.47
CA SER A 41 16.47 -8.58 23.88
C SER A 41 15.39 -8.15 22.87
N PRO A 42 14.10 -8.48 23.09
CA PRO A 42 13.05 -8.13 22.16
C PRO A 42 12.87 -6.61 22.10
N THR A 43 12.75 -6.07 20.88
CA THR A 43 12.45 -4.65 20.65
C THR A 43 10.96 -4.36 20.86
N ILE A 44 10.10 -5.34 20.57
CA ILE A 44 8.65 -5.28 20.75
C ILE A 44 8.25 -6.24 21.88
N PRO A 45 7.60 -5.78 22.97
CA PRO A 45 7.10 -6.69 23.99
C PRO A 45 5.92 -7.52 23.47
N ASN A 46 5.67 -8.69 24.07
CA ASN A 46 4.50 -9.53 23.80
C ASN A 46 4.30 -9.86 22.31
N TYR A 47 5.40 -10.09 21.58
CA TYR A 47 5.36 -10.44 20.18
C TYR A 47 6.47 -11.44 19.84
N ILE A 48 6.13 -12.54 19.20
CA ILE A 48 7.10 -13.49 18.67
C ILE A 48 6.63 -14.03 17.31
N GLN A 49 7.58 -14.29 16.43
CA GLN A 49 7.31 -14.97 15.17
C GLN A 49 7.96 -16.36 15.16
N VAL A 50 7.13 -17.39 15.23
CA VAL A 50 7.55 -18.81 15.18
C VAL A 50 6.85 -19.48 14.01
N GLN A 51 7.61 -20.18 13.17
CA GLN A 51 7.08 -20.91 12.02
C GLN A 51 7.48 -22.38 12.08
N LEU A 52 6.48 -23.26 12.06
CA LEU A 52 6.63 -24.70 11.81
C LEU A 52 5.77 -25.03 10.57
N PRO A 53 6.37 -25.22 9.39
CA PRO A 53 5.62 -25.59 8.19
C PRO A 53 4.80 -26.87 8.43
N ASN A 54 3.54 -26.87 7.99
CA ASN A 54 2.58 -27.97 8.16
C ASN A 54 2.09 -28.25 9.60
N ASP A 55 2.59 -27.54 10.61
CA ASP A 55 2.08 -27.60 11.98
C ASP A 55 1.41 -26.29 12.38
N PHE A 56 2.07 -25.45 13.18
CA PHE A 56 1.55 -24.17 13.64
C PHE A 56 2.47 -23.00 13.29
N ASN A 57 1.87 -21.82 13.14
CA ASN A 57 2.59 -20.57 12.94
C ASN A 57 2.01 -19.51 13.89
N ILE A 58 2.90 -18.79 14.57
CA ILE A 58 2.55 -17.69 15.48
C ILE A 58 3.25 -16.43 14.97
N GLY A 59 2.51 -15.33 14.91
CA GLY A 59 3.01 -14.05 14.39
C GLY A 59 3.30 -14.08 12.88
N CYS A 60 3.73 -12.94 12.35
CA CYS A 60 4.16 -12.82 10.95
C CYS A 60 5.05 -11.59 10.75
N GLY A 61 5.93 -11.56 9.76
CA GLY A 61 6.94 -10.49 9.65
C GLY A 61 6.40 -9.04 9.66
N THR A 62 5.14 -8.83 9.25
CA THR A 62 4.46 -7.53 9.23
C THR A 62 3.34 -7.37 10.25
N CYS A 63 3.12 -8.37 11.12
CA CYS A 63 2.09 -8.40 12.17
C CYS A 63 2.47 -7.63 13.43
N THR A 64 3.57 -6.90 13.39
CA THR A 64 4.09 -6.08 14.48
C THR A 64 3.27 -4.79 14.65
N PRO A 65 3.44 -4.09 15.80
CA PRO A 65 2.88 -2.76 15.94
C PRO A 65 3.24 -1.86 14.77
N ALA A 66 2.26 -1.12 14.29
CA ALA A 66 2.40 -0.27 13.13
C ALA A 66 1.63 1.03 13.32
N HIS A 67 2.28 2.14 12.97
CA HIS A 67 1.67 3.45 12.85
C HIS A 67 1.83 3.88 11.39
N ILE A 68 0.75 3.77 10.63
CA ILE A 68 0.71 4.12 9.22
C ILE A 68 -0.19 5.34 9.06
N SER A 69 0.33 6.38 8.41
CA SER A 69 -0.42 7.57 8.06
C SER A 69 -0.09 7.97 6.63
N ILE A 70 -1.08 7.87 5.76
CA ILE A 70 -0.96 8.24 4.35
C ILE A 70 -1.85 9.45 4.11
N ASN A 71 -1.26 10.56 3.68
CA ASN A 71 -1.98 11.76 3.27
C ASN A 71 -1.93 11.85 1.75
N THR A 72 -3.08 11.97 1.10
CA THR A 72 -3.17 12.17 -0.35
C THR A 72 -3.81 13.51 -0.63
N PHE A 73 -3.13 14.30 -1.45
CA PHE A 73 -3.59 15.58 -1.94
C PHE A 73 -3.77 15.46 -3.44
N GLN A 74 -4.94 15.81 -3.95
CA GLN A 74 -5.23 15.84 -5.37
C GLN A 74 -5.78 17.22 -5.73
N THR A 75 -5.21 17.79 -6.79
CA THR A 75 -5.66 19.04 -7.36
C THR A 75 -5.87 18.82 -8.84
N ALA A 76 -7.09 19.05 -9.32
CA ALA A 76 -7.44 18.98 -10.73
C ALA A 76 -8.09 20.29 -11.18
N ASP A 77 -7.79 20.68 -12.40
CA ASP A 77 -8.27 21.91 -13.01
C ASP A 77 -8.59 21.68 -14.48
N ASP A 78 -9.81 22.00 -14.88
CA ASP A 78 -10.35 21.79 -16.23
C ASP A 78 -10.90 23.11 -16.78
N PHE A 79 -10.58 23.40 -18.05
CA PHE A 79 -11.07 24.55 -18.78
C PHE A 79 -11.83 24.12 -20.03
N ASP A 80 -13.02 24.68 -20.19
CA ASP A 80 -13.85 24.57 -21.37
C ASP A 80 -14.05 25.94 -22.00
N ILE A 81 -13.60 26.09 -23.26
CA ILE A 81 -13.71 27.32 -24.02
C ILE A 81 -14.54 27.07 -25.26
N VAL A 82 -15.60 27.84 -25.42
CA VAL A 82 -16.40 27.91 -26.65
C VAL A 82 -16.10 29.23 -27.35
N ARG A 83 -15.67 29.21 -28.61
CA ARG A 83 -15.51 30.42 -29.43
C ARG A 83 -16.10 30.20 -30.80
N GLY A 84 -17.27 30.79 -31.03
CA GLY A 84 -18.05 30.58 -32.25
C GLY A 84 -18.39 29.10 -32.42
N LYS A 85 -17.79 28.47 -33.43
CA LYS A 85 -17.96 27.03 -33.73
C LYS A 85 -16.81 26.18 -33.15
N HIS A 86 -15.88 26.72 -32.38
CA HIS A 86 -14.80 25.91 -31.82
C HIS A 86 -15.06 25.63 -30.34
N GLN A 87 -14.96 24.36 -29.93
CA GLN A 87 -14.93 23.98 -28.52
C GLN A 87 -13.59 23.31 -28.21
N ILE A 88 -12.91 23.86 -27.21
CA ILE A 88 -11.60 23.41 -26.78
C ILE A 88 -11.69 23.10 -25.28
N SER A 89 -11.29 21.87 -24.93
CA SER A 89 -11.23 21.42 -23.54
C SER A 89 -9.82 20.95 -23.19
N PHE A 90 -9.28 21.43 -22.07
CA PHE A 90 -7.98 21.03 -21.56
C PHE A 90 -7.96 21.06 -20.04
N GLY A 91 -7.13 20.21 -19.43
CA GLY A 91 -7.03 20.14 -17.98
C GLY A 91 -5.81 19.39 -17.50
N ALA A 92 -5.54 19.53 -16.20
CA ALA A 92 -4.45 18.87 -15.51
C ALA A 92 -4.92 18.35 -14.14
N ASP A 93 -4.49 17.14 -13.80
CA ASP A 93 -4.73 16.49 -12.51
C ASP A 93 -3.40 16.09 -11.88
N ILE A 94 -3.17 16.58 -10.67
CA ILE A 94 -1.94 16.39 -9.90
C ILE A 94 -2.31 15.70 -8.60
N ILE A 95 -1.80 14.48 -8.42
CA ILE A 95 -1.95 13.71 -7.18
C ILE A 95 -0.58 13.62 -6.49
N ARG A 96 -0.52 14.03 -5.23
CA ARG A 96 0.65 13.88 -4.35
C ARG A 96 0.27 13.05 -3.13
N THR A 97 0.95 11.93 -2.95
CA THR A 97 0.79 11.07 -1.77
C THR A 97 2.02 11.20 -0.87
N GLN A 98 1.78 11.43 0.42
CA GLN A 98 2.79 11.36 1.48
C GLN A 98 2.53 10.10 2.31
N ASN A 99 3.49 9.18 2.30
CA ASN A 99 3.44 7.98 3.12
C ASN A 99 4.35 8.16 4.35
N ASN A 100 3.77 8.12 5.54
CA ASN A 100 4.47 8.09 6.82
C ASN A 100 4.16 6.76 7.51
N THR A 101 4.98 5.74 7.25
CA THR A 101 4.82 4.40 7.80
C THR A 101 5.94 4.11 8.79
N ASN A 102 5.55 3.74 10.01
CA ASN A 102 6.44 3.15 11.00
C ASN A 102 5.92 1.76 11.34
N ILE A 103 6.70 0.73 11.04
CA ILE A 103 6.35 -0.67 11.25
C ILE A 103 7.58 -1.43 11.78
N GLY A 104 7.37 -2.24 12.80
CA GLY A 104 8.43 -3.07 13.38
C GLY A 104 8.75 -4.35 12.61
N TYR A 105 9.04 -4.26 11.32
CA TYR A 105 9.27 -5.45 10.48
C TYR A 105 10.43 -6.32 11.01
N LEU A 106 10.13 -7.57 11.38
CA LEU A 106 11.08 -8.56 11.91
C LEU A 106 11.98 -8.05 13.06
N GLU A 107 11.53 -7.06 13.83
CA GLU A 107 12.35 -6.45 14.90
C GLU A 107 12.70 -7.44 16.02
N ASN A 108 11.81 -8.39 16.32
CA ASN A 108 12.08 -9.47 17.27
C ASN A 108 12.73 -10.70 16.63
N GLY A 109 13.05 -10.64 15.33
CA GLY A 109 13.55 -11.77 14.57
C GLY A 109 12.44 -12.75 14.19
N SER A 110 12.86 -13.85 13.57
CA SER A 110 11.95 -14.94 13.21
C SER A 110 12.62 -16.26 13.55
N PHE A 111 11.83 -17.22 14.05
CA PHE A 111 12.28 -18.56 14.40
C PHE A 111 11.60 -19.56 13.47
N LEU A 112 12.36 -20.27 12.64
CA LEU A 112 11.85 -21.29 11.73
C LEU A 112 12.39 -22.68 12.12
N PHE A 113 11.46 -23.60 12.35
CA PHE A 113 11.73 -25.03 12.53
C PHE A 113 11.17 -25.73 11.31
N GLY A 114 12.04 -26.24 10.44
CA GLY A 114 11.70 -26.73 9.10
C GLY A 114 11.92 -28.23 8.89
N GLY A 115 12.20 -28.98 9.95
CA GLY A 115 12.46 -30.42 9.89
C GLY A 115 13.81 -30.77 9.24
N GLN A 116 14.76 -29.83 9.15
CA GLN A 116 16.05 -30.09 8.50
C GLN A 116 16.97 -30.98 9.33
N GLN A 117 16.78 -31.02 10.66
CA GLN A 117 17.61 -31.82 11.54
C GLN A 117 16.99 -33.20 11.82
N THR A 118 15.68 -33.24 12.08
CA THR A 118 14.97 -34.49 12.44
C THR A 118 14.07 -35.07 11.35
N GLY A 119 13.81 -34.33 10.27
CA GLY A 119 12.79 -34.66 9.28
C GLY A 119 11.38 -34.20 9.66
N ASP A 120 11.18 -33.63 10.85
CA ASP A 120 9.88 -33.20 11.38
C ASP A 120 10.00 -31.81 12.06
N PRO A 121 9.27 -30.79 11.59
CA PRO A 121 9.26 -29.44 12.19
C PRO A 121 8.88 -29.39 13.67
N MET A 122 7.96 -30.24 14.12
CA MET A 122 7.55 -30.33 15.52
C MET A 122 8.65 -30.94 16.39
N ALA A 123 9.31 -31.99 15.90
CA ALA A 123 10.45 -32.58 16.61
C ALA A 123 11.64 -31.59 16.68
N ASP A 124 11.90 -30.85 15.60
CA ASP A 124 12.88 -29.75 15.59
C ASP A 124 12.52 -28.67 16.62
N PHE A 125 11.23 -28.31 16.76
CA PHE A 125 10.78 -27.34 17.77
C PHE A 125 10.97 -27.84 19.21
N MET A 126 10.57 -29.08 19.51
CA MET A 126 10.70 -29.65 20.86
C MET A 126 12.17 -29.84 21.28
N LEU A 127 13.06 -30.09 20.32
CA LEU A 127 14.51 -30.23 20.56
C LEU A 127 15.27 -28.90 20.45
N GLY A 128 14.62 -27.80 20.05
CA GLY A 128 15.25 -26.50 19.84
C GLY A 128 16.18 -26.44 18.62
N LEU A 129 16.00 -27.35 17.66
CA LEU A 129 16.80 -27.50 16.46
C LEU A 129 16.29 -26.58 15.34
N MET A 130 16.57 -25.29 15.46
CA MET A 130 16.13 -24.28 14.49
C MET A 130 16.78 -24.51 13.11
N THR A 131 15.97 -24.48 12.04
CA THR A 131 16.44 -24.60 10.65
C THR A 131 17.11 -23.31 10.17
N ASN A 132 16.46 -22.18 10.43
CA ASN A 132 16.99 -20.85 10.16
C ASN A 132 16.22 -19.84 11.00
N GLY A 133 16.81 -18.68 11.23
CA GLY A 133 16.13 -17.59 11.91
C GLY A 133 16.94 -16.33 11.74
N THR A 134 16.29 -15.22 11.42
CA THR A 134 16.98 -13.93 11.48
C THR A 134 17.06 -13.55 12.96
N PRO A 135 18.28 -13.38 13.54
CA PRO A 135 18.40 -12.69 14.82
C PRO A 135 17.64 -11.37 14.71
N SER A 136 17.00 -10.94 15.81
CA SER A 136 16.34 -9.63 15.93
C SER A 136 17.02 -8.61 15.03
N ALA A 137 16.36 -8.25 13.92
CA ALA A 137 16.99 -7.37 12.96
C ALA A 137 17.18 -6.04 13.70
N PHE A 138 18.42 -5.64 13.96
CA PHE A 138 18.79 -4.31 14.49
C PHE A 138 18.46 -3.17 13.50
N GLY A 139 17.50 -3.39 12.61
CA GLY A 139 17.02 -2.49 11.59
C GLY A 139 15.56 -2.79 11.35
N GLY A 140 14.71 -2.48 12.34
CA GLY A 140 13.31 -2.23 12.06
C GLY A 140 13.25 -1.27 10.88
N GLY A 141 12.71 -1.75 9.76
CA GLY A 141 12.63 -1.00 8.52
C GLY A 141 11.69 0.19 8.71
N ARG A 142 12.20 1.26 9.35
CA ARG A 142 11.59 2.58 9.29
C ARG A 142 11.61 2.98 7.83
N LEU A 143 10.53 2.66 7.11
CA LEU A 143 10.41 3.07 5.73
C LEU A 143 10.51 4.60 5.73
N PRO A 144 11.44 5.19 4.96
CA PRO A 144 11.55 6.63 4.85
C PRO A 144 10.21 7.22 4.47
N ARG A 145 9.98 8.47 4.89
CA ARG A 145 8.85 9.25 4.36
C ARG A 145 9.00 9.30 2.85
N ASN A 146 8.12 8.60 2.15
CA ASN A 146 8.14 8.53 0.70
C ASN A 146 7.04 9.43 0.13
N HIS A 147 7.39 10.13 -0.94
CA HIS A 147 6.48 11.00 -1.68
C HIS A 147 6.34 10.46 -3.10
N SER A 148 5.11 10.19 -3.53
CA SER A 148 4.81 9.87 -4.94
C SER A 148 3.97 10.98 -5.56
N ARG A 149 4.26 11.31 -6.82
CA ARG A 149 3.55 12.32 -7.60
C ARG A 149 3.08 11.69 -8.92
N LEU A 150 1.79 11.78 -9.21
CA LEU A 150 1.23 11.41 -10.50
C LEU A 150 0.64 12.66 -11.15
N LEU A 151 0.97 12.87 -12.42
CA LEU A 151 0.52 13.99 -13.25
C LEU A 151 -0.24 13.40 -14.43
N ARG A 152 -1.50 13.78 -14.60
CA ARG A 152 -2.32 13.41 -15.76
C ARG A 152 -2.75 14.70 -16.46
N THR A 153 -2.47 14.80 -17.75
CA THR A 153 -2.89 15.93 -18.60
C THR A 153 -3.74 15.39 -19.75
N GLY A 154 -4.73 16.16 -20.18
CA GLY A 154 -5.65 15.76 -21.25
C GLY A 154 -6.06 16.94 -22.13
N TYR A 155 -6.31 16.66 -23.41
CA TYR A 155 -6.77 17.64 -24.40
C TYR A 155 -7.78 16.97 -25.34
N LEU A 156 -8.96 17.56 -25.50
CA LEU A 156 -9.98 17.09 -26.43
C LEU A 156 -10.54 18.26 -27.24
N PRO A 157 -10.21 18.37 -28.55
CA PRO A 157 -10.91 19.27 -29.44
C PRO A 157 -12.26 18.64 -29.83
N ARG A 158 -13.37 19.35 -29.60
CA ARG A 158 -14.69 18.92 -30.06
C ARG A 158 -15.09 19.71 -31.31
N HIS A 159 -15.39 19.00 -32.40
CA HIS A 159 -15.83 19.59 -33.66
C HIS A 159 -17.34 19.93 -33.62
N PRO A 160 -17.76 21.06 -34.22
CA PRO A 160 -19.09 21.64 -34.05
C PRO A 160 -20.11 21.20 -35.10
N TYR A 161 -20.10 19.97 -35.59
CA TYR A 161 -21.24 19.46 -36.38
C TYR A 161 -21.34 17.95 -36.22
N ALA A 162 -22.09 17.52 -35.20
CA ALA A 162 -22.63 16.17 -35.15
C ALA A 162 -23.94 16.21 -34.39
N TYR A 163 -25.00 16.70 -35.05
CA TYR A 163 -26.37 16.39 -34.66
C TYR A 163 -26.64 14.94 -35.05
N HIS A 164 -26.16 14.00 -34.23
CA HIS A 164 -26.73 12.66 -34.16
C HIS A 164 -26.47 12.13 -32.75
N GLN A 165 -27.57 11.94 -32.02
CA GLN A 165 -27.60 11.11 -30.83
C GLN A 165 -27.01 9.74 -31.18
N ARG A 166 -25.73 9.53 -30.86
CA ARG A 166 -25.24 8.18 -30.57
C ARG A 166 -25.16 8.05 -29.07
N ARG A 167 -26.22 7.46 -28.51
CA ARG A 167 -26.07 6.64 -27.32
C ARG A 167 -24.98 5.62 -27.64
N SER A 168 -23.78 5.84 -27.14
CA SER A 168 -22.74 4.82 -27.14
C SER A 168 -21.89 5.07 -25.92
N ALA A 169 -22.03 4.15 -24.98
CA ALA A 169 -21.24 4.05 -23.77
C ALA A 169 -19.74 4.23 -24.09
N LEU A 170 -19.14 5.32 -23.59
CA LEU A 170 -17.79 5.23 -23.03
C LEU A 170 -18.03 4.73 -21.61
N GLY A 171 -18.08 3.43 -21.37
CA GLY A 171 -16.93 2.57 -21.54
C GLY A 171 -16.18 2.65 -20.22
N ALA A 172 -16.68 1.91 -19.23
CA ALA A 172 -15.94 1.65 -18.01
C ALA A 172 -14.54 1.16 -18.42
N HIS A 173 -13.53 2.00 -18.25
CA HIS A 173 -12.17 1.50 -18.19
C HIS A 173 -12.08 0.75 -16.87
N ALA A 174 -12.47 -0.52 -16.91
CA ALA A 174 -11.98 -1.51 -16.00
C ALA A 174 -10.45 -1.37 -16.00
N LEU A 175 -9.91 -0.87 -14.90
CA LEU A 175 -8.54 -1.13 -14.51
C LEU A 175 -8.43 -2.65 -14.33
N SER A 176 -8.20 -3.35 -15.43
CA SER A 176 -7.65 -4.70 -15.40
C SER A 176 -6.24 -4.53 -14.87
N HIS A 177 -6.09 -4.69 -13.56
CA HIS A 177 -4.80 -5.02 -12.98
C HIS A 177 -4.42 -6.40 -13.52
N ARG A 178 -3.73 -6.42 -14.65
CA ARG A 178 -2.99 -7.59 -15.09
C ARG A 178 -1.83 -7.75 -14.10
N LEU A 179 -2.08 -8.51 -13.03
CA LEU A 179 -1.01 -9.14 -12.26
C LEU A 179 -0.13 -9.87 -13.27
N VAL A 180 1.12 -9.43 -13.39
CA VAL A 180 2.16 -10.18 -14.07
C VAL A 180 2.35 -11.46 -13.25
N PRO A 181 2.05 -12.65 -13.76
CA PRO A 181 2.47 -13.86 -13.09
C PRO A 181 3.99 -13.94 -13.29
N SER A 182 4.73 -13.78 -12.21
CA SER A 182 6.13 -14.19 -12.15
C SER A 182 6.17 -15.71 -12.39
N ARG A 183 6.53 -16.12 -13.61
CA ARG A 183 7.06 -17.46 -13.82
C ARG A 183 8.40 -17.54 -13.09
N GLN A 184 8.38 -18.03 -11.86
CA GLN A 184 9.52 -18.79 -11.36
C GLN A 184 9.26 -20.25 -11.76
N ARG A 185 9.98 -20.69 -12.78
CA ARG A 185 10.20 -22.10 -13.05
C ARG A 185 11.47 -22.48 -12.28
N LEU A 186 11.38 -23.65 -11.66
CA LEU A 186 12.45 -24.48 -11.09
C LEU A 186 13.72 -24.46 -11.94
#